data_AF-A0AAD9YSU1-F1
#
_entry.id   AF-A0AAD9YSU1-F1
#
_cell.length_a   1.000
_cell.length_b   1.000
_cell.length_c   1.000
_cell.angle_alpha   90.00
_cell.angle_beta   90.00
_cell.angle_gamma   90.00
#
_symmetry.space_group_name_H-M   'P 1'
#
loop_
_entity.id
_entity.type
_entity.pdbx_description
1 polymer ?
#
loop_
_entity_poly.entity_id
_entity_poly.type
_entity_poly.pdbx_seq_one_letter_code
_entity_poly.pdbx_strand_id
1 'polypeptide(L)'
;MTGHEDTGSPLPCLVGGDLERFCLRKCDHAYLVLLINDWSGDSAYITKKFFSSLLNHKYNRVTQEVTFEHSGLTLHIGDAICATNECWVPFARFEKLFCAGSANANTLVLNYKENAIREIPPELIGGVQSGHGKDTSRACSLRLEFREGNPVYRVLYRPTMMKGLINIERRDQTGRKWVVAWRAAEGKEKSYWS
;
A
#
# COMPACT_ATOMS: atom_id res chain seq x y z
N MET A 1 23.50 27.35 2.48
CA MET A 1 22.78 26.23 1.84
C MET A 1 21.32 26.35 2.26
N THR A 2 20.50 26.93 1.41
CA THR A 2 19.09 27.23 1.69
C THR A 2 18.28 25.95 1.62
N GLY A 3 17.80 25.48 2.76
CA GLY A 3 16.84 24.39 2.86
C GLY A 3 15.50 24.85 2.26
N HIS A 4 15.25 24.47 1.02
CA HIS A 4 13.88 24.39 0.54
C HIS A 4 13.26 23.16 1.19
N GLU A 5 12.34 23.40 2.13
CA GLU A 5 11.43 22.35 2.60
C GLU A 5 10.64 21.85 1.39
N ASP A 6 10.98 20.63 0.99
CA ASP A 6 10.42 19.91 -0.14
C ASP A 6 9.05 19.36 0.26
N THR A 7 8.08 20.26 0.52
CA THR A 7 6.76 19.95 1.11
C THR A 7 5.76 19.36 0.12
N GLY A 8 6.06 19.35 -1.18
CA GLY A 8 5.18 18.84 -2.23
C GLY A 8 5.69 17.62 -3.00
N SER A 9 6.96 17.22 -2.82
CA SER A 9 7.53 16.12 -3.61
C SER A 9 6.94 14.76 -3.21
N PRO A 10 6.58 13.90 -4.19
CA PRO A 10 6.10 12.56 -3.92
C PRO A 10 7.06 11.77 -3.03
N LEU A 11 6.56 11.19 -1.95
CA LEU A 11 7.36 10.41 -1.01
C LEU A 11 7.12 8.92 -1.20
N PRO A 12 8.09 8.17 -1.74
CA PRO A 12 7.98 6.73 -1.83
C PRO A 12 8.16 6.06 -0.48
N CYS A 13 7.44 4.96 -0.25
CA CYS A 13 7.76 3.99 0.77
C CYS A 13 7.64 2.57 0.22
N LEU A 14 8.46 1.67 0.74
CA LEU A 14 8.38 0.23 0.48
C LEU A 14 7.61 -0.42 1.63
N VAL A 15 6.62 -1.25 1.29
CA VAL A 15 5.82 -1.99 2.26
C VAL A 15 5.87 -3.49 1.94
N GLY A 16 6.05 -4.35 2.94
CA GLY A 16 5.94 -5.79 2.75
C GLY A 16 6.54 -6.60 3.89
N GLY A 17 5.99 -7.80 4.11
CA GLY A 17 6.44 -8.70 5.18
C GLY A 17 7.87 -9.23 5.00
N ASP A 18 8.37 -9.26 3.76
CA ASP A 18 9.73 -9.70 3.44
C ASP A 18 10.79 -8.59 3.58
N LEU A 19 10.40 -7.34 3.86
CA LEU A 19 11.27 -6.17 3.78
C LEU A 19 12.55 -6.30 4.61
N GLU A 20 12.42 -6.59 5.91
CA GLU A 20 13.58 -6.76 6.79
C GLU A 20 14.43 -7.95 6.37
N ARG A 21 13.80 -9.10 6.09
CA ARG A 21 14.52 -10.32 5.68
C ARG A 21 15.32 -10.08 4.40
N PHE A 22 14.76 -9.34 3.45
CA PHE A 22 15.44 -9.02 2.20
C PHE A 22 16.61 -8.06 2.43
N CYS A 23 16.41 -6.97 3.18
CA CYS A 23 17.48 -6.03 3.54
C CYS A 23 18.63 -6.71 4.28
N LEU A 24 18.34 -7.70 5.14
CA LEU A 24 19.32 -8.49 5.88
C LEU A 24 19.87 -9.70 5.10
N ARG A 25 19.50 -9.89 3.83
CA ARG A 25 19.90 -11.03 2.99
C ARG A 25 19.54 -12.40 3.61
N LYS A 26 18.42 -12.47 4.32
CA LYS A 26 17.83 -13.68 4.92
C LYS A 26 16.76 -14.34 4.03
N CYS A 27 16.51 -13.80 2.85
CA CYS A 27 15.72 -14.42 1.80
C CYS A 27 16.25 -14.03 0.42
N ASP A 28 16.19 -14.96 -0.52
CA ASP A 28 16.66 -14.75 -1.91
C ASP A 28 15.60 -14.06 -2.77
N HIS A 29 14.34 -14.11 -2.33
CA HIS A 29 13.21 -13.53 -3.04
C HIS A 29 12.41 -12.69 -2.06
N ALA A 30 11.93 -11.54 -2.54
CA ALA A 30 11.06 -10.66 -1.77
C ALA A 30 9.97 -10.09 -2.64
N TYR A 31 8.78 -9.98 -2.06
CA TYR A 31 7.67 -9.27 -2.65
C TYR A 31 7.38 -8.01 -1.83
N LEU A 32 7.54 -6.85 -2.45
CA LEU A 32 7.28 -5.55 -1.82
C LEU A 32 6.25 -4.77 -2.62
N VAL A 33 5.62 -3.79 -1.97
CA VAL A 33 4.71 -2.83 -2.58
C VAL A 33 5.34 -1.45 -2.48
N LEU A 34 5.47 -0.78 -3.62
CA LEU A 34 5.84 0.63 -3.69
C LEU A 34 4.57 1.48 -3.58
N LEU A 35 4.50 2.28 -2.52
CA LEU A 35 3.46 3.28 -2.35
C LEU A 35 4.09 4.66 -2.51
N ILE A 36 3.40 5.55 -3.22
CA ILE A 36 3.85 6.92 -3.49
C ILE A 36 2.87 7.86 -2.82
N ASN A 37 3.35 8.58 -1.81
CA ASN A 37 2.60 9.67 -1.23
C ASN A 37 2.79 10.95 -2.04
N ASP A 38 1.98 11.08 -3.09
CA ASP A 38 1.97 12.21 -4.01
C ASP A 38 0.79 13.14 -3.70
N TRP A 39 1.08 14.36 -3.25
CA TRP A 39 0.07 15.36 -2.91
C TRP A 39 -0.18 16.34 -4.06
N SER A 40 0.70 16.39 -5.06
CA SER A 40 0.57 17.25 -6.23
C SER A 40 -0.11 16.55 -7.41
N GLY A 41 -0.14 15.21 -7.43
CA GLY A 41 -0.69 14.41 -8.52
C GLY A 41 0.27 14.22 -9.70
N ASP A 42 1.54 14.61 -9.53
CA ASP A 42 2.56 14.57 -10.59
C ASP A 42 3.07 13.15 -10.92
N SER A 43 2.88 12.20 -10.01
CA SER A 43 3.38 10.83 -10.10
C SER A 43 2.84 10.08 -11.34
N ALA A 44 1.58 10.32 -11.71
CA ALA A 44 0.99 9.73 -12.91
C ALA A 44 1.69 10.18 -14.20
N TYR A 45 2.06 11.46 -14.27
CA TYR A 45 2.66 12.07 -15.46
C TYR A 45 4.12 11.66 -15.68
N ILE A 46 4.76 11.07 -14.66
CA ILE A 46 6.15 10.63 -14.72
C ILE A 46 6.31 9.13 -14.95
N THR A 47 5.24 8.38 -15.26
CA THR A 47 5.29 6.93 -15.51
C THR A 47 6.44 6.50 -16.44
N LYS A 48 6.66 7.22 -17.55
CA LYS A 48 7.77 6.92 -18.46
C LYS A 48 9.14 7.12 -17.81
N LYS A 49 9.30 8.20 -17.04
CA LYS A 49 10.54 8.49 -16.30
C LYS A 49 10.77 7.45 -15.21
N PHE A 50 9.71 7.04 -14.52
CA PHE A 50 9.74 5.98 -13.52
C PHE A 50 10.34 4.70 -14.12
N PHE A 51 9.74 4.15 -15.19
CA PHE A 51 10.26 2.93 -15.81
C PHE A 51 11.69 3.09 -16.35
N SER A 52 12.05 4.25 -16.92
CA SER A 52 13.43 4.49 -17.39
C SER A 52 14.47 4.57 -16.28
N SER A 53 14.05 4.82 -15.03
CA SER A 53 14.94 4.90 -13.87
C SER A 53 15.18 3.54 -13.19
N LEU A 54 14.38 2.54 -13.54
CA LEU A 54 14.52 1.19 -12.97
C LEU A 54 15.71 0.47 -13.60
N LEU A 55 16.39 -0.35 -12.80
CA LEU A 55 17.35 -1.34 -13.30
C LEU A 55 16.66 -2.35 -14.23
N ASN A 56 17.43 -3.24 -14.87
CA ASN A 56 16.90 -4.28 -15.75
C ASN A 56 15.73 -5.04 -15.10
N HIS A 57 14.59 -5.05 -15.78
CA HIS A 57 13.34 -5.53 -15.20
C HIS A 57 12.36 -6.08 -16.24
N LYS A 58 11.42 -6.87 -15.74
CA LYS A 58 10.24 -7.34 -16.48
C LYS A 58 8.99 -6.78 -15.83
N TYR A 59 8.16 -6.09 -16.62
CA TYR A 59 6.90 -5.52 -16.15
C TYR A 59 5.72 -6.40 -16.55
N ASN A 60 4.90 -6.78 -15.58
CA ASN A 60 3.61 -7.42 -15.79
C ASN A 60 2.49 -6.39 -15.64
N ARG A 61 1.89 -6.01 -16.77
CA ARG A 61 0.81 -5.01 -16.81
C ARG A 61 -0.48 -5.46 -16.11
N VAL A 62 -0.76 -6.76 -16.06
CA VAL A 62 -1.99 -7.29 -15.48
C VAL A 62 -1.94 -7.21 -13.95
N THR A 63 -0.80 -7.59 -13.37
CA THR A 63 -0.60 -7.58 -11.91
C THR A 63 0.03 -6.29 -11.39
N GLN A 64 0.44 -5.38 -12.29
CA GLN A 64 1.15 -4.14 -11.97
C GLN A 64 2.44 -4.39 -11.18
N GLU A 65 3.15 -5.45 -11.54
CA GLU A 65 4.37 -5.90 -10.87
C GLU A 65 5.59 -5.71 -11.76
N VAL A 66 6.69 -5.29 -11.15
CA VAL A 66 8.02 -5.25 -11.76
C VAL A 66 8.88 -6.30 -11.09
N THR A 67 9.45 -7.22 -11.87
CA THR A 67 10.45 -8.17 -11.39
C THR A 67 11.82 -7.73 -11.84
N PHE A 68 12.72 -7.45 -10.90
CA PHE A 68 14.09 -7.01 -11.18
C PHE A 68 14.99 -8.22 -11.43
N GLU A 69 15.71 -8.20 -12.54
CA GLU A 69 16.59 -9.29 -12.91
C GLU A 69 17.75 -9.43 -11.89
N HIS A 70 18.13 -10.67 -11.58
CA HIS A 70 19.26 -11.01 -10.70
C HIS A 70 19.19 -10.56 -9.22
N SER A 71 18.11 -9.88 -8.79
CA SER A 71 17.96 -9.44 -7.39
C SER A 71 16.95 -10.25 -6.58
N GLY A 72 16.08 -11.02 -7.24
CA GLY A 72 14.97 -11.72 -6.60
C GLY A 72 13.85 -10.82 -6.07
N LEU A 73 13.91 -9.51 -6.35
CA LEU A 73 12.88 -8.54 -5.95
C LEU A 73 11.74 -8.49 -6.97
N THR A 74 10.52 -8.69 -6.49
CA THR A 74 9.29 -8.31 -7.17
C THR A 74 8.67 -7.12 -6.44
N LEU A 75 8.38 -6.07 -7.18
CA LEU A 75 7.79 -4.83 -6.67
C LEU A 75 6.43 -4.60 -7.31
N HIS A 76 5.38 -4.57 -6.50
CA HIS A 76 4.08 -4.07 -6.94
C HIS A 76 4.13 -2.54 -7.01
N ILE A 77 3.81 -1.97 -8.17
CA ILE A 77 3.96 -0.53 -8.45
C ILE A 77 2.65 0.16 -8.75
N GLY A 78 1.51 -0.49 -8.48
CA GLY A 78 0.18 0.03 -8.84
C GLY A 78 -0.09 1.45 -8.35
N ASP A 79 0.33 1.80 -7.13
CA ASP A 79 0.18 3.17 -6.60
C ASP A 79 1.00 4.19 -7.40
N ALA A 80 2.18 3.80 -7.89
CA ALA A 80 3.08 4.67 -8.63
C ALA A 80 2.62 4.95 -10.07
N ILE A 81 1.90 4.03 -10.70
CA ILE A 81 1.50 4.13 -12.12
C ILE A 81 -0.01 4.31 -12.32
N CYS A 82 -0.81 4.08 -11.29
CA CYS A 82 -2.26 4.21 -11.30
C CYS A 82 -2.69 5.12 -10.14
N ALA A 83 -2.17 6.36 -10.12
CA ALA A 83 -2.66 7.39 -9.20
C ALA A 83 -4.16 7.62 -9.49
N THR A 84 -5.01 6.96 -8.72
CA THR A 84 -6.44 7.23 -8.70
C THR A 84 -6.68 8.37 -7.72
N ASN A 85 -7.62 9.26 -8.05
CA ASN A 85 -8.02 10.36 -7.15
C ASN A 85 -8.48 9.88 -5.77
N GLU A 86 -8.76 8.58 -5.61
CA GLU A 86 -9.32 7.99 -4.41
C GLU A 86 -8.27 7.35 -3.48
N CYS A 87 -6.99 7.21 -3.88
CA CYS A 87 -5.94 6.47 -3.15
C CYS A 87 -6.19 4.95 -3.02
N TRP A 88 -6.87 4.36 -4.02
CA TRP A 88 -7.18 2.94 -4.09
C TRP A 88 -6.30 2.26 -5.14
N VAL A 89 -5.65 1.18 -4.71
CA VAL A 89 -4.65 0.47 -5.49
C VAL A 89 -5.15 -0.97 -5.71
N PRO A 90 -5.42 -1.37 -6.97
CA PRO A 90 -5.72 -2.76 -7.28
C PRO A 90 -4.58 -3.66 -6.82
N PHE A 91 -4.90 -4.72 -6.09
CA PHE A 91 -3.92 -5.62 -5.51
C PHE A 91 -4.51 -7.02 -5.34
N ALA A 92 -3.72 -8.04 -5.68
CA ALA A 92 -4.19 -9.43 -5.64
C ALA A 92 -3.49 -10.29 -4.57
N ARG A 93 -2.22 -9.99 -4.25
CA ARG A 93 -1.33 -10.88 -3.47
C ARG A 93 -1.23 -10.48 -1.99
N PHE A 94 -2.38 -10.39 -1.31
CA PHE A 94 -2.45 -10.00 0.12
C PHE A 94 -1.60 -10.89 1.02
N GLU A 95 -1.46 -12.17 0.68
CA GLU A 95 -0.61 -13.13 1.40
C GLU A 95 0.89 -12.76 1.37
N LYS A 96 1.31 -11.93 0.41
CA LYS A 96 2.70 -11.44 0.29
C LYS A 96 2.93 -10.11 0.99
N LEU A 97 1.86 -9.40 1.33
CA LEU A 97 1.97 -8.09 1.98
C LEU A 97 2.34 -8.21 3.46
N PHE A 98 1.88 -9.24 4.15
CA PHE A 98 2.01 -9.38 5.60
C PHE A 98 3.15 -10.30 6.02
N CYS A 99 3.66 -10.13 7.24
CA CYS A 99 4.71 -10.99 7.78
C CYS A 99 4.18 -12.42 8.00
N ALA A 100 4.90 -13.41 7.47
CA ALA A 100 4.55 -14.81 7.61
C ALA A 100 4.65 -15.25 9.09
N GLY A 101 3.71 -16.10 9.53
CA GLY A 101 3.73 -16.70 10.87
C GLY A 101 3.20 -15.81 11.99
N SER A 102 2.77 -14.58 11.69
CA SER A 102 2.09 -13.74 12.67
C SER A 102 0.63 -14.19 12.86
N ALA A 103 0.16 -14.21 14.11
CA ALA A 103 -1.24 -14.52 14.43
C ALA A 103 -2.21 -13.45 13.92
N ASN A 104 -1.73 -12.22 13.76
CA ASN A 104 -2.49 -11.08 13.25
C ASN A 104 -1.76 -10.45 12.06
N ALA A 105 -2.52 -9.85 11.13
CA ALA A 105 -1.92 -9.15 10.00
C ALA A 105 -1.05 -7.97 10.49
N ASN A 106 0.26 -8.06 10.29
CA ASN A 106 1.22 -6.98 10.43
C ASN A 106 2.11 -6.95 9.19
N THR A 107 2.75 -5.81 8.92
CA THR A 107 3.70 -5.67 7.81
C THR A 107 4.80 -4.68 8.20
N LEU A 108 5.77 -4.50 7.33
CA LEU A 108 6.90 -3.60 7.55
C LEU A 108 6.88 -2.49 6.51
N VAL A 109 7.38 -1.32 6.89
CA VAL A 109 7.54 -0.16 6.01
C VAL A 109 8.94 0.43 6.12
N LEU A 110 9.48 0.87 4.98
CA LEU A 110 10.68 1.68 4.88
C LEU A 110 10.35 2.93 4.07
N ASN A 111 10.36 4.08 4.73
CA ASN A 111 10.12 5.37 4.12
C ASN A 111 11.40 5.89 3.43
N TYR A 112 11.24 6.60 2.31
CA TYR A 112 12.35 7.23 1.63
C TYR A 112 13.09 8.22 2.54
N LYS A 113 14.43 8.14 2.53
CA LYS A 113 15.36 8.87 3.41
C LYS A 113 15.26 8.55 4.91
N GLU A 114 14.47 7.55 5.31
CA GLU A 114 14.56 6.99 6.65
C GLU A 114 15.53 5.80 6.68
N ASN A 115 16.24 5.65 7.79
CA ASN A 115 17.23 4.58 7.99
C ASN A 115 16.68 3.40 8.80
N ALA A 116 15.41 3.45 9.19
CA ALA A 116 14.79 2.45 10.04
C ALA A 116 13.58 1.83 9.34
N ILE A 117 13.54 0.50 9.34
CA ILE A 117 12.33 -0.25 9.03
C ILE A 117 11.41 -0.15 10.24
N ARG A 118 10.14 0.15 10.00
CA ARG A 118 9.11 0.21 11.05
C ARG A 118 8.06 -0.86 10.82
N GLU A 119 7.47 -1.32 11.91
CA GLU A 119 6.30 -2.19 11.84
C GLU A 119 5.03 -1.35 11.65
N ILE A 120 4.13 -1.86 10.81
CA ILE A 120 2.73 -1.45 10.76
C ILE A 120 1.94 -2.52 11.52
N PRO A 121 1.53 -2.22 12.76
CA PRO A 121 0.88 -3.21 13.61
C PRO A 121 -0.60 -3.40 13.22
N PRO A 122 -1.25 -4.48 13.68
CA PRO A 122 -2.61 -4.87 13.26
C PRO A 122 -3.71 -3.82 13.49
N GLU A 123 -3.55 -2.93 14.47
CA GLU A 123 -4.47 -1.83 14.75
C GLU A 123 -4.44 -0.73 13.69
N LEU A 124 -3.33 -0.60 12.96
CA LEU A 124 -3.17 0.32 11.83
C LEU A 124 -3.56 -0.31 10.48
N ILE A 125 -4.02 -1.56 10.51
CA ILE A 125 -4.45 -2.32 9.34
C ILE A 125 -5.96 -2.54 9.38
N GLY A 126 -6.63 -2.05 8.35
CA GLY A 126 -8.04 -2.30 8.08
C GLY A 126 -8.25 -3.59 7.29
N GLY A 127 -9.45 -4.13 7.37
CA GLY A 127 -9.87 -5.31 6.63
C GLY A 127 -11.39 -5.42 6.60
N VAL A 128 -11.91 -6.45 5.94
CA VAL A 128 -13.33 -6.77 5.91
C VAL A 128 -13.72 -7.39 7.25
N GLN A 129 -14.69 -6.79 7.94
CA GLN A 129 -15.24 -7.33 9.18
C GLN A 129 -15.88 -8.69 8.91
N SER A 130 -15.49 -9.67 9.71
CA SER A 130 -16.07 -11.01 9.74
C SER A 130 -16.41 -11.38 11.19
N GLY A 131 -17.23 -12.42 11.39
CA GLY A 131 -17.57 -12.90 12.73
C GLY A 131 -16.35 -13.35 13.56
N HIS A 132 -15.19 -13.56 12.92
CA HIS A 132 -13.94 -13.99 13.55
C HIS A 132 -12.86 -12.91 13.59
N GLY A 133 -13.16 -11.66 13.20
CA GLY A 133 -12.21 -10.55 13.23
C GLY A 133 -12.16 -9.76 11.91
N LYS A 134 -10.94 -9.51 11.41
CA LYS A 134 -10.71 -8.77 10.15
C LYS A 134 -10.13 -9.73 9.10
N ASP A 135 -10.78 -9.82 7.95
CA ASP A 135 -10.27 -10.50 6.75
C ASP A 135 -9.57 -9.48 5.84
N THR A 136 -8.27 -9.64 5.64
CA THR A 136 -7.44 -8.78 4.78
C THR A 136 -7.21 -9.36 3.38
N SER A 137 -7.78 -10.54 3.07
CA SER A 137 -7.53 -11.25 1.80
C SER A 137 -8.27 -10.65 0.59
N ARG A 138 -9.29 -9.82 0.86
CA ARG A 138 -10.14 -9.16 -0.15
C ARG A 138 -9.78 -7.71 -0.35
N ALA A 139 -9.57 -7.02 0.77
CA ALA A 139 -9.14 -5.64 0.83
C ALA A 139 -8.44 -5.39 2.16
N CYS A 140 -7.48 -4.49 2.15
CA CYS A 140 -6.89 -3.93 3.35
C CYS A 140 -6.72 -2.42 3.21
N SER A 141 -6.78 -1.73 4.33
CA SER A 141 -6.28 -0.36 4.40
C SER A 141 -5.05 -0.31 5.29
N LEU A 142 -4.09 0.52 4.91
CA LEU A 142 -2.88 0.76 5.67
C LEU A 142 -2.90 2.21 6.14
N ARG A 143 -2.76 2.43 7.45
CA ARG A 143 -2.42 3.73 8.01
C ARG A 143 -0.91 3.81 8.18
N LEU A 144 -0.30 4.64 7.35
CA LEU A 144 1.12 4.93 7.32
C LEU A 144 1.38 6.25 8.04
N GLU A 145 2.58 6.40 8.57
CA GLU A 145 3.07 7.68 9.10
C GLU A 145 4.24 8.15 8.24
N PHE A 146 4.13 9.38 7.74
CA PHE A 146 5.19 10.06 7.01
C PHE A 146 5.63 11.28 7.80
N ARG A 147 6.81 11.83 7.44
CA ARG A 147 7.40 13.10 7.91
C ARG A 147 6.56 13.86 8.95
N GLU A 148 7.13 14.00 10.15
CA GLU A 148 6.49 14.72 11.28
C GLU A 148 5.22 14.04 11.83
N GLY A 149 4.99 12.76 11.49
CA GLY A 149 3.87 11.96 12.01
C GLY A 149 2.55 12.16 11.23
N ASN A 150 2.61 12.77 10.05
CA ASN A 150 1.44 12.99 9.22
C ASN A 150 0.89 11.64 8.70
N PRO A 151 -0.38 11.31 8.98
CA PRO A 151 -0.95 10.04 8.58
C PRO A 151 -1.27 10.04 7.08
N VAL A 152 -0.96 8.93 6.43
CA VAL A 152 -1.32 8.66 5.04
C VAL A 152 -2.05 7.34 4.98
N TYR A 153 -3.14 7.31 4.22
CA TYR A 153 -4.01 6.16 4.12
C TYR A 153 -3.94 5.59 2.71
N ARG A 154 -3.77 4.27 2.61
CA ARG A 154 -3.79 3.54 1.34
C ARG A 154 -4.75 2.39 1.43
N VAL A 155 -5.58 2.23 0.39
CA VAL A 155 -6.46 1.07 0.25
C VAL A 155 -5.90 0.16 -0.83
N LEU A 156 -5.65 -1.09 -0.47
CA LEU A 156 -5.32 -2.16 -1.40
C LEU A 156 -6.56 -3.05 -1.52
N TYR A 157 -7.01 -3.33 -2.74
CA TYR A 157 -8.25 -4.07 -2.93
C TYR A 157 -8.17 -5.03 -4.12
N ARG A 158 -8.88 -6.15 -4.02
CA ARG A 158 -9.09 -7.06 -5.16
C ARG A 158 -10.36 -6.62 -5.90
N PRO A 159 -10.27 -6.07 -7.14
CA PRO A 159 -11.42 -5.45 -7.81
C PRO A 159 -12.66 -6.34 -7.90
N THR A 160 -12.48 -7.63 -8.16
CA THR A 160 -13.58 -8.60 -8.30
C THR A 160 -14.26 -8.98 -6.97
N MET A 161 -13.70 -8.58 -5.82
CA MET A 161 -14.17 -8.99 -4.50
C MET A 161 -14.74 -7.84 -3.66
N MET A 162 -14.92 -6.64 -4.22
CA MET A 162 -15.45 -5.50 -3.48
C MET A 162 -16.98 -5.36 -3.54
N LYS A 163 -17.65 -6.08 -4.45
CA LYS A 163 -19.11 -6.06 -4.57
C LYS A 163 -19.78 -6.46 -3.25
N GLY A 164 -20.77 -5.68 -2.83
CA GLY A 164 -21.52 -5.92 -1.59
C GLY A 164 -20.77 -5.53 -0.31
N LEU A 165 -19.67 -4.78 -0.41
CA LEU A 165 -18.98 -4.20 0.75
C LEU A 165 -19.34 -2.72 0.93
N ILE A 166 -19.53 -2.32 2.19
CA ILE A 166 -19.73 -0.95 2.62
C ILE A 166 -18.48 -0.45 3.34
N ASN A 167 -17.98 0.71 2.95
CA ASN A 167 -16.83 1.36 3.59
C ASN A 167 -17.22 1.78 5.01
N ILE A 168 -16.36 1.48 5.97
CA ILE A 168 -16.42 2.06 7.32
C ILE A 168 -15.37 3.17 7.35
N GLU A 169 -15.82 4.41 7.45
CA GLU A 169 -14.95 5.58 7.42
C GLU A 169 -14.71 6.14 8.82
N ARG A 170 -13.53 6.74 9.02
CA ARG A 170 -13.25 7.61 10.16
C ARG A 170 -12.72 8.95 9.67
N ARG A 171 -12.77 9.95 10.55
CA ARG A 171 -12.08 11.22 10.37
C ARG A 171 -10.86 11.25 11.29
N ASP A 172 -9.75 11.75 10.79
CA ASP A 172 -8.61 12.08 11.64
C ASP A 172 -8.80 13.43 12.35
N GLN A 173 -7.78 13.86 13.11
CA GLN A 173 -7.80 15.11 13.87
C GLN A 173 -7.91 16.36 12.98
N THR A 174 -7.55 16.25 11.69
CA THR A 174 -7.67 17.34 10.70
C THR A 174 -9.02 17.31 9.97
N GLY A 175 -9.88 16.33 10.27
CA GLY A 175 -11.19 16.15 9.65
C GLY A 175 -11.16 15.36 8.34
N ARG A 176 -9.99 14.88 7.90
CA ARG A 176 -9.82 14.08 6.67
C ARG A 176 -10.48 12.72 6.85
N LYS A 177 -11.34 12.35 5.91
CA LYS A 177 -12.01 11.03 5.89
C LYS A 177 -11.09 9.97 5.30
N TRP A 178 -11.16 8.76 5.84
CA TRP A 178 -10.46 7.59 5.30
C TRP A 178 -11.16 6.29 5.67
N VAL A 179 -10.94 5.25 4.87
CA VAL A 179 -11.56 3.93 5.03
C VAL A 179 -10.73 3.07 5.99
N VAL A 180 -11.35 2.66 7.10
CA VAL A 180 -10.68 1.93 8.19
C VAL A 180 -11.00 0.45 8.18
N ALA A 181 -12.09 0.07 7.54
CA ALA A 181 -12.58 -1.28 7.41
C ALA A 181 -13.70 -1.35 6.38
N TRP A 182 -14.18 -2.55 6.11
CA TRP A 182 -15.39 -2.82 5.35
C TRP A 182 -16.31 -3.73 6.12
N ARG A 183 -17.60 -3.70 5.82
CA ARG A 183 -18.56 -4.73 6.24
C ARG A 183 -19.40 -5.19 5.07
N ALA A 184 -20.04 -6.34 5.20
CA ALA A 184 -21.07 -6.76 4.27
C ALA A 184 -22.22 -5.74 4.27
N ALA A 185 -22.79 -5.47 3.09
CA ALA A 185 -24.00 -4.69 2.95
C ALA A 185 -25.18 -5.46 3.55
N GLU A 186 -26.06 -4.74 4.26
CA GLU A 186 -27.26 -5.31 4.88
C GLU A 186 -28.52 -4.80 4.16
N GLY A 187 -29.44 -5.71 3.86
CA GLY A 187 -30.72 -5.38 3.24
C GLY A 187 -30.61 -4.69 1.88
N LYS A 188 -31.03 -3.41 1.81
CA LYS A 188 -31.06 -2.60 0.57
C LYS A 188 -29.89 -1.62 0.44
N GLU A 189 -28.88 -1.73 1.30
CA GLU A 189 -27.69 -0.88 1.21
C GLU A 189 -27.00 -1.05 -0.15
N LYS A 190 -26.69 0.08 -0.81
CA LYS A 190 -25.95 0.06 -2.07
C LYS A 190 -24.46 0.09 -1.76
N SER A 191 -23.73 -0.92 -2.23
CA SER A 191 -22.27 -0.83 -2.29
C SER A 191 -21.86 0.15 -3.38
N TYR A 192 -20.87 0.97 -3.10
CA TYR A 192 -20.26 1.88 -4.09
C TYR A 192 -19.44 1.12 -5.16
N TRP A 193 -19.27 -0.20 -4.99
CA TRP A 193 -18.59 -1.11 -5.90
C TRP A 193 -19.61 -1.71 -6.89
N SER A 194 -19.71 -1.12 -8.08
CA SER A 194 -20.57 -1.57 -9.19
C SER A 194 -19.84 -2.50 -10.16
#